data_AF-R9P2L4-F1
#
_entry.id   AF-R9P2L4-F1
#
_cell.length_a   1.000
_cell.length_b   1.000
_cell.length_c   1.000
_cell.angle_alpha   90.00
_cell.angle_beta   90.00
_cell.angle_gamma   90.00
#
_symmetry.space_group_name_H-M   'P 1'
#
loop_
_entity.id
_entity.type
_entity.pdbx_description
1 polymer ?
#
loop_
_entity_poly.entity_id
_entity_poly.type
_entity_poly.pdbx_seq_one_letter_code
_entity_poly.pdbx_strand_id
1 'polypeptide(L)'
;MKLSRFILIPTLLILTLLLTTTSAANWDKDDHEIFELQSALESTYGKSTNFYSLLDIPTSSSSAVIKRAYRKKSLELHPDKNPNIPDAQQRFERLGLVYKILRDERKDRYDHFLKSGFPKWRRNGYFYERYRPGLGSVLVGIVLVSVAVEMGISRLTSGQERSKIERLKMGARLVAWGPRYQEVLASVGQGEAESKLAKGERKVRVPITGFPSLPAYPSQAEIRSGKVDWDKQESLTRAVLTNPSTANDGSGAPIVDCLVSGADVSLLDKFSGEWIRLDENDAAPSKIGQTWPVRLVQAVVNRFTGGHEDVLGEVEDDLEEKVEVVKEKVAGGKSGKVGKGKKNK
;
A
#
# COMPACT_ATOMS: atom_id res chain seq x y z
N MET A 1 -1.31 -16.27 25.20
CA MET A 1 0.17 -16.13 25.18
C MET A 1 0.83 -16.69 23.90
N LYS A 2 0.26 -16.46 22.69
CA LYS A 2 0.84 -16.97 21.41
C LYS A 2 1.22 -15.86 20.41
N LEU A 3 0.80 -14.61 20.65
CA LEU A 3 1.02 -13.48 19.72
C LEU A 3 2.44 -12.90 19.74
N SER A 4 3.18 -12.98 20.86
CA SER A 4 4.55 -12.44 20.94
C SER A 4 5.55 -13.25 20.11
N ARG A 5 5.37 -14.56 19.99
CA ARG A 5 6.28 -15.44 19.22
C ARG A 5 6.18 -15.21 17.71
N PHE A 6 5.01 -14.85 17.19
CA PHE A 6 4.82 -14.58 15.76
C PHE A 6 5.37 -13.22 15.31
N ILE A 7 5.53 -12.25 16.21
CA ILE A 7 6.12 -10.93 15.90
C ILE A 7 7.65 -10.96 16.11
N LEU A 8 8.12 -11.66 17.14
CA LEU A 8 9.55 -11.69 17.48
C LEU A 8 10.41 -12.41 16.43
N ILE A 9 9.91 -13.48 15.82
CA ILE A 9 10.66 -14.26 14.81
C ILE A 9 10.91 -13.44 13.53
N PRO A 10 9.92 -12.81 12.88
CA PRO A 10 10.18 -12.00 11.69
C PRO A 10 11.01 -10.74 12.01
N THR A 11 10.82 -10.11 13.17
CA THR A 11 11.68 -8.97 13.56
C THR A 11 13.13 -9.38 13.79
N LEU A 12 13.37 -10.57 14.35
CA LEU A 12 14.71 -11.10 14.56
C LEU A 12 15.35 -11.52 13.24
N LEU A 13 14.56 -12.07 12.30
CA LEU A 13 15.03 -12.42 10.96
C LEU A 13 15.39 -11.17 10.15
N ILE A 14 14.56 -10.12 10.22
CA ILE A 14 14.85 -8.81 9.62
C ILE A 14 16.08 -8.16 10.27
N LEU A 15 16.21 -8.22 11.60
CA LEU A 15 17.38 -7.71 12.33
C LEU A 15 18.65 -8.47 11.93
N THR A 16 18.60 -9.79 11.79
CA THR A 16 19.74 -10.60 11.32
C THR A 16 20.06 -10.33 9.85
N LEU A 17 19.06 -10.09 9.01
CA LEU A 17 19.28 -9.67 7.63
C LEU A 17 19.94 -8.27 7.57
N LEU A 18 19.49 -7.33 8.42
CA LEU A 18 20.09 -6.00 8.54
C LEU A 18 21.54 -6.07 9.05
N LEU A 19 21.82 -6.91 10.06
CA LEU A 19 23.17 -7.11 10.62
C LEU A 19 24.11 -7.86 9.66
N THR A 20 23.59 -8.71 8.78
CA THR A 20 24.42 -9.40 7.77
C THR A 20 24.71 -8.52 6.56
N THR A 21 23.84 -7.55 6.25
CA THR A 21 24.10 -6.58 5.16
C THR A 21 25.19 -5.55 5.47
N THR A 22 25.52 -5.29 6.74
CA THR A 22 26.65 -4.39 7.09
C THR A 22 28.02 -5.04 6.87
N SER A 23 28.08 -6.34 6.54
CA SER A 23 29.31 -7.02 6.12
C SER A 23 29.57 -6.97 4.61
N ALA A 24 28.76 -6.22 3.85
CA ALA A 24 29.17 -5.81 2.51
C ALA A 24 30.35 -4.85 2.65
N ALA A 25 31.54 -5.30 2.23
CA ALA A 25 32.82 -4.60 2.27
C ALA A 25 32.68 -3.07 2.11
N ASN A 26 32.57 -2.36 3.23
CA ASN A 26 32.61 -0.91 3.23
C ASN A 26 34.04 -0.51 2.89
N TRP A 27 34.22 0.17 1.77
CA TRP A 27 35.50 0.78 1.42
C TRP A 27 35.89 1.79 2.48
N ASP A 28 37.16 1.74 2.84
CA ASP A 28 37.73 2.64 3.82
C ASP A 28 37.89 4.06 3.23
N LYS A 29 38.14 5.06 4.08
CA LYS A 29 38.43 6.42 3.62
C LYS A 29 39.63 6.45 2.67
N ASP A 30 40.67 5.66 2.97
CA ASP A 30 41.85 5.53 2.12
C ASP A 30 41.54 4.96 0.73
N ASP A 31 40.59 4.05 0.64
CA ASP A 31 40.20 3.45 -0.64
C ASP A 31 39.48 4.50 -1.51
N HIS A 32 38.60 5.31 -0.91
CA HIS A 32 37.96 6.42 -1.60
C HIS A 32 38.97 7.47 -2.08
N GLU A 33 39.98 7.82 -1.28
CA GLU A 33 41.05 8.74 -1.70
C GLU A 33 41.81 8.19 -2.91
N ILE A 34 42.15 6.90 -2.91
CA ILE A 34 42.81 6.22 -4.03
C ILE A 34 41.93 6.29 -5.30
N PHE A 35 40.64 5.97 -5.18
CA PHE A 35 39.73 5.96 -6.31
C PHE A 35 39.46 7.34 -6.87
N GLU A 36 39.29 8.33 -5.99
CA GLU A 36 39.13 9.73 -6.37
C GLU A 36 40.34 10.21 -7.16
N LEU A 37 41.55 9.94 -6.64
CA LEU A 37 42.79 10.36 -7.26
C LEU A 37 43.00 9.70 -8.63
N GLN A 38 42.78 8.38 -8.73
CA GLN A 38 42.86 7.66 -10.00
C GLN A 38 41.85 8.20 -11.01
N SER A 39 40.59 8.41 -10.61
CA SER A 39 39.57 8.98 -11.51
C SER A 39 39.90 10.40 -11.99
N ALA A 40 40.54 11.21 -11.13
CA ALA A 40 40.98 12.56 -11.47
C ALA A 40 42.15 12.55 -12.46
N LEU A 41 43.07 11.58 -12.33
CA LEU A 41 44.15 11.38 -13.30
C LEU A 41 43.62 10.93 -14.66
N GLU A 42 42.70 9.95 -14.68
CA GLU A 42 42.07 9.48 -15.90
C GLU A 42 41.32 10.60 -16.64
N SER A 43 40.65 11.49 -15.90
CA SER A 43 39.96 12.66 -16.47
C SER A 43 40.92 13.72 -17.01
N THR A 44 42.15 13.82 -16.50
CA THR A 44 43.10 14.89 -16.86
C THR A 44 44.07 14.46 -17.97
N TYR A 45 44.54 13.21 -17.91
CA TYR A 45 45.61 12.69 -18.76
C TYR A 45 45.14 11.55 -19.68
N GLY A 46 43.94 11.02 -19.48
CA GLY A 46 43.36 9.94 -20.27
C GLY A 46 43.25 8.62 -19.49
N LYS A 47 42.39 7.73 -19.97
CA LYS A 47 41.97 6.50 -19.27
C LYS A 47 43.09 5.50 -18.97
N SER A 48 44.24 5.59 -19.65
CA SER A 48 45.39 4.70 -19.45
C SER A 48 46.41 5.24 -18.44
N THR A 49 46.18 6.41 -17.84
CA THR A 49 47.12 7.02 -16.91
C THR A 49 46.93 6.50 -15.48
N ASN A 50 47.97 5.84 -14.98
CA ASN A 50 48.12 5.32 -13.62
C ASN A 50 49.13 6.17 -12.81
N PHE A 51 49.26 5.89 -11.51
CA PHE A 51 50.18 6.60 -10.61
C PHE A 51 51.64 6.45 -11.05
N TYR A 52 52.01 5.26 -11.51
CA TYR A 52 53.35 4.95 -12.00
C TYR A 52 53.64 5.62 -13.36
N SER A 53 52.67 5.64 -14.27
CA SER A 53 52.84 6.32 -15.56
C SER A 53 52.89 7.84 -15.42
N LEU A 54 52.22 8.42 -14.41
CA LEU A 54 52.35 9.86 -14.12
C LEU A 54 53.79 10.23 -13.73
N LEU A 55 54.48 9.33 -13.04
CA LEU A 55 55.87 9.50 -12.61
C LEU A 55 56.89 8.99 -13.63
N ASP A 56 56.45 8.45 -14.77
CA ASP A 56 57.28 7.82 -15.81
C ASP A 56 58.18 6.70 -15.27
N ILE A 57 57.65 5.85 -14.37
CA ILE A 57 58.38 4.73 -13.76
C ILE A 57 57.64 3.39 -13.91
N PRO A 58 58.35 2.24 -13.87
CA PRO A 58 57.69 0.94 -13.82
C PRO A 58 57.07 0.66 -12.44
N THR A 59 56.03 -0.18 -12.41
CA THR A 59 55.29 -0.58 -11.18
C THR A 59 56.19 -1.28 -10.14
N SER A 60 57.24 -1.95 -10.58
CA SER A 60 58.23 -2.64 -9.73
C SER A 60 59.33 -1.70 -9.16
N SER A 61 59.18 -0.39 -9.28
CA SER A 61 60.19 0.57 -8.79
C SER A 61 60.30 0.61 -7.27
N SER A 62 61.54 0.75 -6.77
CA SER A 62 61.80 0.94 -5.33
C SER A 62 61.42 2.35 -4.85
N SER A 63 61.21 2.50 -3.54
CA SER A 63 60.86 3.80 -2.91
C SER A 63 61.88 4.90 -3.21
N ALA A 64 63.16 4.56 -3.34
CA ALA A 64 64.22 5.51 -3.71
C ALA A 64 64.04 6.07 -5.12
N VAL A 65 63.62 5.22 -6.08
CA VAL A 65 63.34 5.62 -7.46
C VAL A 65 62.09 6.50 -7.51
N ILE A 66 61.03 6.12 -6.81
CA ILE A 66 59.78 6.89 -6.69
C ILE A 66 60.07 8.31 -6.17
N LYS A 67 60.90 8.43 -5.13
CA LYS A 67 61.30 9.73 -4.56
C LYS A 67 62.08 10.60 -5.54
N ARG A 68 62.98 10.00 -6.35
CA ARG A 68 63.73 10.73 -7.38
C ARG A 68 62.80 11.21 -8.51
N ALA A 69 61.91 10.35 -8.98
CA ALA A 69 60.93 10.67 -10.03
C ALA A 69 59.97 11.78 -9.59
N TYR A 70 59.46 11.71 -8.35
CA TYR A 70 58.61 12.76 -7.77
C TYR A 70 59.31 14.12 -7.75
N ARG A 71 60.58 14.19 -7.32
CA ARG A 71 61.34 15.44 -7.32
C ARG A 71 61.46 16.05 -8.71
N LYS A 72 61.72 15.21 -9.73
CA LYS A 72 61.80 15.65 -11.13
C LYS A 72 60.45 16.20 -11.61
N LYS A 73 59.37 15.42 -11.45
CA LYS A 73 58.01 15.84 -11.85
C LYS A 73 57.48 17.06 -11.10
N SER A 74 57.83 17.19 -9.82
CA SER A 74 57.43 18.32 -8.99
C SER A 74 58.04 19.64 -9.49
N LEU A 75 59.29 19.62 -9.98
CA LEU A 75 59.92 20.78 -10.59
C LEU A 75 59.30 21.14 -11.95
N GLU A 76 58.89 20.13 -12.73
CA GLU A 76 58.23 20.31 -14.03
C GLU A 76 56.81 20.90 -13.86
N LEU A 77 56.05 20.41 -12.89
CA LEU A 77 54.65 20.78 -12.65
C LEU A 77 54.46 21.88 -11.59
N HIS A 78 55.53 22.57 -11.18
CA HIS A 78 55.45 23.59 -10.14
C HIS A 78 54.55 24.77 -10.60
N PRO A 79 53.59 25.23 -9.77
CA PRO A 79 52.64 26.27 -10.16
C PRO A 79 53.32 27.61 -10.49
N ASP A 80 54.40 27.95 -9.77
CA ASP A 80 55.19 29.18 -10.02
C ASP A 80 55.84 29.21 -11.41
N LYS A 81 56.26 28.05 -11.93
CA LYS A 81 56.87 27.95 -13.26
C LYS A 81 55.84 27.84 -14.38
N ASN A 82 54.59 27.53 -14.04
CA ASN A 82 53.50 27.28 -14.98
C ASN A 82 52.25 28.14 -14.68
N PRO A 83 52.38 29.48 -14.56
CA PRO A 83 51.26 30.34 -14.16
C PRO A 83 50.14 30.38 -15.21
N ASN A 84 50.45 30.07 -16.48
CA ASN A 84 49.50 30.12 -17.60
C ASN A 84 48.70 28.82 -17.78
N ILE A 85 49.00 27.76 -17.02
CA ILE A 85 48.31 26.48 -17.15
C ILE A 85 47.10 26.46 -16.20
N PRO A 86 45.86 26.30 -16.71
CA PRO A 86 44.70 26.12 -15.83
C PRO A 86 44.87 24.84 -15.00
N ASP A 87 44.47 24.90 -13.74
CA ASP A 87 44.57 23.82 -12.75
C ASP A 87 46.00 23.38 -12.38
N ALA A 88 47.03 24.19 -12.65
CA ALA A 88 48.42 23.88 -12.29
C ALA A 88 48.57 23.51 -10.80
N GLN A 89 47.92 24.28 -9.90
CA GLN A 89 47.90 24.02 -8.47
C GLN A 89 47.28 22.65 -8.13
N GLN A 90 46.11 22.34 -8.71
CA GLN A 90 45.44 21.06 -8.46
C GLN A 90 46.25 19.88 -9.00
N ARG A 91 46.92 20.03 -10.15
CA ARG A 91 47.80 19.01 -10.71
C ARG A 91 49.00 18.74 -9.80
N PHE A 92 49.58 19.79 -9.23
CA PHE A 92 50.67 19.68 -8.26
C PHE A 92 50.23 18.99 -6.97
N GLU A 93 49.06 19.36 -6.44
CA GLU A 93 48.47 18.72 -5.27
C GLU A 93 48.21 17.22 -5.50
N ARG A 94 47.63 16.86 -6.65
CA ARG A 94 47.43 15.45 -7.05
C ARG A 94 48.76 14.70 -7.12
N LEU A 95 49.81 15.29 -7.70
CA LEU A 95 51.14 14.69 -7.74
C LEU A 95 51.68 14.41 -6.32
N GLY A 96 51.49 15.34 -5.39
CA GLY A 96 51.86 15.17 -3.98
C GLY A 96 51.11 14.01 -3.30
N LEU A 97 49.80 13.91 -3.55
CA LEU A 97 48.98 12.81 -3.03
C LEU A 97 49.38 11.46 -3.62
N VAL A 98 49.67 11.39 -4.92
CA VAL A 98 50.17 10.17 -5.59
C VAL A 98 51.46 9.69 -4.91
N TYR A 99 52.41 10.60 -4.71
CA TYR A 99 53.67 10.26 -4.03
C TYR A 99 53.45 9.78 -2.60
N LYS A 100 52.52 10.41 -1.86
CA LYS A 100 52.16 10.00 -0.50
C LYS A 100 51.65 8.56 -0.47
N ILE A 101 50.70 8.22 -1.36
CA ILE A 101 50.12 6.87 -1.44
C ILE A 101 51.16 5.83 -1.86
N LEU A 102 52.01 6.12 -2.85
CA LEU A 102 53.04 5.18 -3.33
C LEU A 102 54.18 4.94 -2.32
N ARG A 103 54.34 5.82 -1.33
CA ARG A 103 55.35 5.69 -0.27
C ARG A 103 54.82 4.93 0.96
N ASP A 104 53.54 5.06 1.26
CA ASP A 104 52.89 4.44 2.42
C ASP A 104 52.50 2.98 2.14
N GLU A 105 52.01 2.26 3.16
CA GLU A 105 51.42 0.91 3.05
C GLU A 105 50.18 0.88 2.12
N ARG A 106 49.61 2.05 1.83
CA ARG A 106 48.49 2.23 0.89
C ARG A 106 48.86 1.87 -0.55
N LYS A 107 50.15 1.77 -0.87
CA LYS A 107 50.64 1.25 -2.16
C LYS A 107 50.10 -0.14 -2.45
N ASP A 108 50.07 -1.04 -1.46
CA ASP A 108 49.63 -2.43 -1.68
C ASP A 108 48.14 -2.50 -2.04
N ARG A 109 47.32 -1.64 -1.42
CA ARG A 109 45.90 -1.47 -1.78
C ARG A 109 45.75 -0.95 -3.21
N TYR A 110 46.52 0.07 -3.58
CA TYR A 110 46.52 0.60 -4.95
C TYR A 110 46.92 -0.48 -5.98
N ASP A 111 47.99 -1.23 -5.72
CA ASP A 111 48.47 -2.29 -6.60
C ASP A 111 47.44 -3.44 -6.73
N HIS A 112 46.68 -3.72 -5.66
CA HIS A 112 45.55 -4.65 -5.72
C HIS A 112 44.44 -4.12 -6.65
N PHE A 113 44.02 -2.86 -6.51
CA PHE A 113 43.00 -2.27 -7.40
C PHE A 113 43.47 -2.12 -8.84
N LEU A 114 44.77 -1.89 -9.05
CA LEU A 114 45.35 -1.81 -10.39
C LEU A 114 45.28 -3.16 -11.13
N LYS A 115 45.43 -4.29 -10.42
CA LYS A 115 45.30 -5.64 -10.98
C LYS A 115 43.85 -6.10 -11.11
N SER A 116 43.04 -5.86 -10.07
CA SER A 116 41.65 -6.33 -9.99
C SER A 116 40.66 -5.42 -10.73
N GLY A 117 41.07 -4.19 -11.05
CA GLY A 117 40.22 -3.14 -11.61
C GLY A 117 39.65 -2.21 -10.53
N PHE A 118 39.49 -0.94 -10.89
CA PHE A 118 38.90 0.08 -10.01
C PHE A 118 37.37 0.00 -10.03
N PRO A 119 36.69 -0.04 -8.87
CA PRO A 119 35.24 -0.01 -8.82
C PRO A 119 34.70 1.39 -9.12
N LYS A 120 33.55 1.46 -9.81
CA LYS A 120 32.85 2.73 -10.03
C LYS A 120 32.01 3.09 -8.82
N TRP A 121 32.56 3.97 -7.98
CA TRP A 121 31.97 4.39 -6.70
C TRP A 121 31.22 5.73 -6.77
N ARG A 122 31.59 6.65 -7.68
CA ARG A 122 30.86 7.91 -7.87
C ARG A 122 29.57 7.68 -8.67
N ARG A 123 28.43 8.05 -8.06
CA ARG A 123 27.05 8.04 -8.62
C ARG A 123 26.44 6.64 -8.71
N ASN A 124 25.13 6.58 -8.99
CA ASN A 124 24.26 5.42 -9.18
C ASN A 124 24.82 4.31 -10.11
N GLY A 125 25.98 4.51 -10.75
CA GLY A 125 26.67 3.56 -11.62
C GLY A 125 27.01 2.23 -10.94
N TYR A 126 27.28 2.21 -9.63
CA TYR A 126 27.46 0.96 -8.88
C TYR A 126 26.26 0.02 -9.03
N PHE A 127 25.05 0.57 -8.97
CA PHE A 127 23.82 -0.20 -9.14
C PHE A 127 23.58 -0.60 -10.59
N TYR A 128 23.88 0.28 -11.56
CA TYR A 128 23.64 0.02 -12.98
C TYR A 128 24.61 -0.97 -13.65
N GLU A 129 25.85 -1.10 -13.15
CA GLU A 129 26.81 -2.07 -13.71
C GLU A 129 26.56 -3.49 -13.21
N ARG A 130 26.14 -3.65 -11.96
CA ARG A 130 25.84 -4.96 -11.38
C ARG A 130 24.41 -5.42 -11.68
N TYR A 131 23.47 -4.49 -11.68
CA TYR A 131 22.09 -4.70 -12.11
C TYR A 131 21.88 -3.87 -13.37
N ARG A 132 22.01 -4.48 -14.55
CA ARG A 132 21.45 -3.88 -15.77
C ARG A 132 19.95 -4.18 -15.73
N PRO A 133 19.08 -3.23 -15.35
CA PRO A 133 17.67 -3.54 -15.24
C PRO A 133 17.13 -3.87 -16.63
N GLY A 134 16.82 -5.15 -16.85
CA GLY A 134 16.07 -5.56 -18.03
C GLY A 134 14.65 -5.00 -17.97
N LEU A 135 13.98 -4.91 -19.13
CA LEU A 135 12.61 -4.40 -19.23
C LEU A 135 11.66 -5.05 -18.21
N GLY A 136 11.80 -6.36 -17.97
CA GLY A 136 11.02 -7.08 -16.95
C GLY A 136 11.25 -6.57 -15.52
N SER A 137 12.49 -6.28 -15.13
CA SER A 137 12.79 -5.76 -13.78
C SER A 137 12.21 -4.36 -13.56
N VAL A 138 12.16 -3.54 -14.61
CA VAL A 138 11.56 -2.20 -14.56
C VAL A 138 10.05 -2.31 -14.41
N LEU A 139 9.41 -3.17 -15.20
CA LEU A 139 7.96 -3.41 -15.08
C LEU A 139 7.57 -3.94 -13.70
N VAL A 140 8.33 -4.89 -13.16
CA VAL A 140 8.11 -5.40 -11.79
C VAL A 140 8.27 -4.28 -10.77
N GLY A 141 9.30 -3.43 -10.92
CA GLY A 141 9.49 -2.27 -10.05
C GLY A 141 8.30 -1.29 -10.09
N ILE A 142 7.80 -0.97 -11.28
CA ILE A 142 6.64 -0.09 -11.46
C ILE A 142 5.39 -0.70 -10.82
N VAL A 143 5.15 -1.99 -11.03
CA VAL A 143 4.01 -2.69 -10.41
C VAL A 143 4.11 -2.65 -8.89
N LEU A 144 5.28 -2.93 -8.32
CA LEU A 144 5.50 -2.87 -6.87
C LEU A 144 5.25 -1.48 -6.30
N VAL A 145 5.74 -0.44 -6.97
CA VAL A 145 5.52 0.96 -6.55
C VAL A 145 4.03 1.32 -6.66
N SER A 146 3.35 0.90 -7.73
CA SER A 146 1.92 1.12 -7.91
C SER A 146 1.10 0.46 -6.78
N VAL A 147 1.39 -0.80 -6.46
CA VAL A 147 0.75 -1.53 -5.33
C VAL A 147 0.99 -0.80 -4.01
N ALA A 148 2.22 -0.33 -3.77
CA ALA A 148 2.54 0.38 -2.53
C ALA A 148 1.78 1.70 -2.40
N VAL A 149 1.65 2.47 -3.48
CA VAL A 149 0.87 3.72 -3.51
C VAL A 149 -0.61 3.45 -3.25
N GLU A 150 -1.19 2.46 -3.91
CA GLU A 150 -2.59 2.07 -3.74
C GLU A 150 -2.89 1.64 -2.29
N MET A 151 -2.02 0.79 -1.72
CA MET A 151 -2.13 0.38 -0.31
C MET A 151 -1.93 1.56 0.66
N GLY A 152 -1.06 2.50 0.31
CA GLY A 152 -0.86 3.73 1.09
C GLY A 152 -2.12 4.59 1.12
N ILE A 153 -2.69 4.88 -0.06
CA ILE A 153 -3.93 5.65 -0.19
C ILE A 153 -5.08 4.95 0.55
N SER A 154 -5.28 3.65 0.29
CA SER A 154 -6.35 2.89 0.92
C SER A 154 -6.26 2.90 2.44
N ARG A 155 -5.07 2.78 3.03
CA ARG A 155 -4.91 2.90 4.49
C ARG A 155 -5.26 4.28 5.04
N LEU A 156 -4.92 5.35 4.32
CA LEU A 156 -5.23 6.71 4.74
C LEU A 156 -6.73 7.02 4.61
N THR A 157 -7.40 6.51 3.58
CA THR A 157 -8.82 6.79 3.32
C THR A 157 -9.76 5.86 4.08
N SER A 158 -9.35 4.64 4.42
CA SER A 158 -10.18 3.63 5.11
C SER A 158 -10.86 4.18 6.38
N GLY A 159 -10.13 4.98 7.18
CA GLY A 159 -10.72 5.58 8.39
C GLY A 159 -11.85 6.57 8.08
N GLN A 160 -11.69 7.36 7.01
CA GLN A 160 -12.70 8.30 6.55
C GLN A 160 -13.90 7.58 5.92
N GLU A 161 -13.65 6.51 5.15
CA GLU A 161 -14.67 5.70 4.49
C GLU A 161 -15.58 5.01 5.52
N ARG A 162 -15.02 4.41 6.58
CA ARG A 162 -15.80 3.84 7.69
C ARG A 162 -16.72 4.87 8.34
N SER A 163 -16.17 6.04 8.67
CA SER A 163 -16.94 7.13 9.29
C SER A 163 -18.09 7.61 8.40
N LYS A 164 -17.90 7.64 7.07
CA LYS A 164 -18.95 8.00 6.11
C LYS A 164 -20.06 6.95 6.06
N ILE A 165 -19.69 5.67 6.00
CA ILE A 165 -20.65 4.55 6.01
C ILE A 165 -21.47 4.55 7.31
N GLU A 166 -20.82 4.73 8.46
CA GLU A 166 -21.50 4.82 9.76
C GLU A 166 -22.50 5.98 9.82
N ARG A 167 -22.08 7.19 9.39
CA ARG A 167 -22.96 8.36 9.35
C ARG A 167 -24.17 8.16 8.45
N LEU A 168 -23.98 7.54 7.29
CA LEU A 168 -25.07 7.24 6.36
C LEU A 168 -26.01 6.19 6.96
N LYS A 169 -25.48 5.10 7.53
CA LYS A 169 -26.28 4.08 8.22
C LYS A 169 -27.11 4.69 9.36
N MET A 170 -26.51 5.56 10.15
CA MET A 170 -27.20 6.26 11.23
C MET A 170 -28.30 7.17 10.70
N GLY A 171 -28.00 8.00 9.69
CA GLY A 171 -29.00 8.88 9.07
C GLY A 171 -30.20 8.10 8.52
N ALA A 172 -29.95 6.99 7.81
CA ALA A 172 -31.01 6.14 7.28
C ALA A 172 -31.86 5.52 8.39
N ARG A 173 -31.25 4.99 9.44
CA ARG A 173 -31.99 4.41 10.59
C ARG A 173 -32.79 5.47 11.33
N LEU A 174 -32.24 6.68 11.51
CA LEU A 174 -32.91 7.79 12.18
C LEU A 174 -34.16 8.25 11.42
N VAL A 175 -34.07 8.37 10.09
CA VAL A 175 -35.23 8.73 9.27
C VAL A 175 -36.25 7.57 9.22
N ALA A 176 -35.78 6.32 9.20
CA ALA A 176 -36.65 5.15 9.16
C ALA A 176 -37.43 4.96 10.47
N TRP A 177 -36.77 4.99 11.62
CA TRP A 177 -37.33 4.53 12.90
C TRP A 177 -37.37 5.59 14.00
N GLY A 178 -36.68 6.71 13.81
CA GLY A 178 -36.57 7.79 14.79
C GLY A 178 -35.40 7.62 15.79
N PRO A 179 -35.17 8.62 16.66
CA PRO A 179 -33.99 8.67 17.55
C PRO A 179 -33.95 7.55 18.60
N ARG A 180 -35.10 7.18 19.17
CA ARG A 180 -35.20 6.12 20.19
C ARG A 180 -34.86 4.72 19.69
N TYR A 181 -34.86 4.50 18.37
CA TYR A 181 -34.44 3.23 17.79
C TYR A 181 -32.96 2.89 18.11
N GLN A 182 -32.14 3.91 18.36
CA GLN A 182 -30.73 3.73 18.71
C GLN A 182 -30.54 3.05 20.09
N GLU A 183 -31.42 3.35 21.04
CA GLU A 183 -31.45 2.69 22.35
C GLU A 183 -31.76 1.20 22.19
N VAL A 184 -32.73 0.87 21.34
CA VAL A 184 -33.09 -0.52 21.02
C VAL A 184 -31.89 -1.26 20.41
N LEU A 185 -31.17 -0.65 19.46
CA LEU A 185 -29.96 -1.25 18.87
C LEU A 185 -28.86 -1.48 19.91
N ALA A 186 -28.65 -0.54 20.83
CA ALA A 186 -27.67 -0.70 21.90
C ALA A 186 -28.03 -1.84 22.86
N SER A 187 -29.33 -2.08 23.10
CA SER A 187 -29.81 -3.19 23.93
C SER A 187 -29.60 -4.57 23.26
N VAL A 188 -29.72 -4.66 21.93
CA VAL A 188 -29.50 -5.91 21.16
C VAL A 188 -28.05 -6.37 21.24
N GLY A 189 -27.10 -5.44 21.26
CA GLY A 189 -25.67 -5.75 21.44
C GLY A 189 -25.31 -6.40 22.78
N GLN A 190 -26.24 -6.47 23.74
CA GLN A 190 -26.07 -7.14 25.04
C GLN A 190 -26.65 -8.58 25.08
N GLY A 191 -27.10 -9.12 23.94
CA GLY A 191 -27.70 -10.46 23.87
C GLY A 191 -29.17 -10.52 24.31
N GLU A 192 -29.80 -9.35 24.56
CA GLU A 192 -31.24 -9.24 24.75
C GLU A 192 -31.98 -9.18 23.40
N ALA A 193 -33.16 -9.80 23.38
CA ALA A 193 -33.83 -10.33 22.21
C ALA A 193 -33.91 -9.40 20.97
N GLU A 194 -33.40 -9.91 19.85
CA GLU A 194 -33.63 -9.44 18.47
C GLU A 194 -35.12 -9.19 18.15
N SER A 195 -36.04 -9.73 18.96
CA SER A 195 -37.47 -9.49 18.87
C SER A 195 -37.89 -8.04 19.07
N LYS A 196 -37.06 -7.21 19.75
CA LYS A 196 -37.33 -5.77 19.94
C LYS A 196 -37.01 -4.93 18.69
N LEU A 197 -36.27 -5.48 17.72
CA LEU A 197 -36.01 -4.80 16.45
C LEU A 197 -37.28 -4.73 15.62
N ALA A 198 -37.48 -3.59 14.98
CA ALA A 198 -38.57 -3.44 14.04
C ALA A 198 -38.32 -4.38 12.85
N LYS A 199 -39.18 -5.39 12.69
CA LYS A 199 -39.08 -6.40 11.61
C LYS A 199 -39.60 -5.92 10.25
N GLY A 200 -40.02 -4.65 10.16
CA GLY A 200 -40.53 -4.07 8.93
C GLY A 200 -39.42 -3.49 8.06
N GLU A 201 -39.64 -3.44 6.75
CA GLU A 201 -38.77 -2.74 5.82
C GLU A 201 -39.28 -1.32 5.57
N ARG A 202 -38.38 -0.34 5.57
CA ARG A 202 -38.70 1.06 5.24
C ARG A 202 -37.78 1.56 4.15
N LYS A 203 -38.36 2.03 3.05
CA LYS A 203 -37.64 2.74 1.98
C LYS A 203 -37.53 4.21 2.35
N VAL A 204 -36.31 4.73 2.37
CA VAL A 204 -35.99 6.05 2.90
C VAL A 204 -35.03 6.76 1.95
N ARG A 205 -35.17 8.08 1.84
CA ARG A 205 -34.29 8.95 1.04
C ARG A 205 -33.34 9.72 1.94
N VAL A 206 -32.03 9.55 1.74
CA VAL A 206 -30.97 10.14 2.58
C VAL A 206 -29.86 10.71 1.70
N PRO A 207 -29.24 11.84 2.07
CA PRO A 207 -28.02 12.31 1.39
C PRO A 207 -26.87 11.30 1.53
N ILE A 208 -26.09 11.10 0.45
CA ILE A 208 -24.97 10.14 0.41
C ILE A 208 -23.88 10.44 1.46
N THR A 209 -23.72 11.71 1.82
CA THR A 209 -22.74 12.18 2.82
C THR A 209 -23.22 11.96 4.25
N GLY A 210 -24.45 11.50 4.44
CA GLY A 210 -25.18 11.64 5.69
C GLY A 210 -25.57 13.11 5.94
N PHE A 211 -26.26 13.35 7.06
CA PHE A 211 -26.62 14.70 7.48
C PHE A 211 -25.43 15.31 8.26
N PRO A 212 -24.78 16.36 7.75
CA PRO A 212 -23.55 16.93 8.32
C PRO A 212 -23.73 17.55 9.72
N SER A 213 -24.94 18.02 10.05
CA SER A 213 -25.29 18.64 11.33
C SER A 213 -25.92 17.68 12.34
N LEU A 214 -25.90 16.36 12.10
CA LEU A 214 -26.38 15.39 13.09
C LEU A 214 -25.54 15.46 14.37
N PRO A 215 -26.17 15.43 15.56
CA PRO A 215 -25.43 15.34 16.82
C PRO A 215 -24.56 14.08 16.82
N ALA A 216 -23.36 14.20 17.39
CA ALA A 216 -22.44 13.08 17.53
C ALA A 216 -23.13 11.91 18.23
N TYR A 217 -22.85 10.70 17.74
CA TYR A 217 -23.43 9.50 18.30
C TYR A 217 -22.95 9.30 19.73
N PRO A 218 -23.86 9.13 20.72
CA PRO A 218 -23.45 8.78 22.06
C PRO A 218 -22.77 7.42 22.03
N SER A 219 -21.61 7.31 22.67
CA SER A 219 -20.84 6.06 22.66
C SER A 219 -21.68 4.92 23.22
N GLN A 220 -21.47 3.68 22.74
CA GLN A 220 -22.20 2.53 23.29
C GLN A 220 -22.03 2.40 24.81
N ALA A 221 -20.90 2.87 25.37
CA ALA A 221 -20.65 2.91 26.80
C ALA A 221 -21.55 3.93 27.53
N GLU A 222 -21.74 5.13 26.96
CA GLU A 222 -22.64 6.15 27.51
C GLU A 222 -24.10 5.70 27.46
N ILE A 223 -24.53 5.10 26.36
CA ILE A 223 -25.87 4.51 26.22
C ILE A 223 -26.09 3.44 27.30
N ARG A 224 -25.14 2.51 27.47
CA ARG A 224 -25.20 1.47 28.51
C ARG A 224 -25.24 2.03 29.93
N SER A 225 -24.61 3.19 30.15
CA SER A 225 -24.62 3.84 31.46
C SER A 225 -25.95 4.55 31.78
N GLY A 226 -26.87 4.64 30.82
CA GLY A 226 -28.14 5.33 30.97
C GLY A 226 -28.02 6.86 31.14
N LYS A 227 -26.82 7.42 30.94
CA LYS A 227 -26.52 8.85 31.12
C LYS A 227 -26.90 9.72 29.91
N VAL A 228 -27.48 9.12 28.88
CA VAL A 228 -27.82 9.80 27.62
C VAL A 228 -29.19 10.44 27.76
N ASP A 229 -29.25 11.76 27.59
CA ASP A 229 -30.50 12.50 27.51
C ASP A 229 -31.11 12.33 26.11
N TRP A 230 -32.02 11.35 25.99
CA TRP A 230 -32.65 10.99 24.72
C TRP A 230 -33.63 12.04 24.20
N ASP A 231 -34.30 12.77 25.09
CA ASP A 231 -35.25 13.81 24.68
C ASP A 231 -34.50 14.99 24.07
N LYS A 232 -33.34 15.36 24.64
CA LYS A 232 -32.43 16.33 24.03
C LYS A 232 -31.91 15.85 22.68
N GLN A 233 -31.43 14.61 22.60
CA GLN A 233 -30.93 14.04 21.34
C GLN A 233 -32.02 13.97 20.25
N GLU A 234 -33.26 13.64 20.64
CA GLU A 234 -34.41 13.58 19.76
C GLU A 234 -34.79 14.96 19.23
N SER A 235 -34.82 15.98 20.10
CA SER A 235 -35.10 17.36 19.68
C SER A 235 -34.09 17.87 18.64
N LEU A 236 -32.80 17.61 18.86
CA LEU A 236 -31.72 17.99 17.94
C LEU A 236 -31.83 17.23 16.61
N THR A 237 -32.10 15.93 16.67
CA THR A 237 -32.21 15.09 15.47
C THR A 237 -33.44 15.48 14.65
N ARG A 238 -34.60 15.67 15.28
CA ARG A 238 -35.84 16.09 14.58
C ARG A 238 -35.66 17.44 13.90
N ALA A 239 -35.01 18.40 14.55
CA ALA A 239 -34.74 19.72 13.97
C ALA A 239 -33.95 19.63 12.65
N VAL A 240 -32.95 18.74 12.59
CA VAL A 240 -32.14 18.48 11.39
C VAL A 240 -32.96 17.78 10.30
N LEU A 241 -33.80 16.80 10.67
CA LEU A 241 -34.63 16.06 9.71
C LEU A 241 -35.75 16.89 9.09
N THR A 242 -36.34 17.82 9.86
CA THR A 242 -37.41 18.70 9.36
C THR A 242 -36.91 19.80 8.43
N ASN A 243 -35.66 20.25 8.61
CA ASN A 243 -35.03 21.28 7.79
C ASN A 243 -33.76 20.74 7.11
N PRO A 244 -33.90 19.86 6.10
CA PRO A 244 -32.74 19.32 5.38
C PRO A 244 -31.99 20.40 4.56
N SER A 245 -32.57 21.59 4.39
CA SER A 245 -31.96 22.73 3.71
C SER A 245 -30.83 23.40 4.51
N THR A 246 -30.79 23.28 5.83
CA THR A 246 -29.65 23.77 6.65
C THR A 246 -28.49 22.78 6.69
N ALA A 247 -28.71 21.54 6.22
CA ALA A 247 -27.68 20.54 5.98
C ALA A 247 -27.03 20.67 4.58
N ASN A 248 -27.51 21.60 3.76
CA ASN A 248 -27.05 21.81 2.41
C ASN A 248 -26.22 23.10 2.38
N ASP A 249 -24.89 22.99 2.43
CA ASP A 249 -23.93 24.11 2.24
C ASP A 249 -23.98 24.70 0.80
N GLY A 250 -25.14 24.68 0.14
CA GLY A 250 -25.29 25.00 -1.28
C GLY A 250 -24.74 23.94 -2.25
N SER A 251 -24.24 22.80 -1.75
CA SER A 251 -23.54 21.79 -2.55
C SER A 251 -24.45 20.72 -3.19
N GLY A 252 -25.74 20.63 -2.83
CA GLY A 252 -26.69 19.73 -3.48
C GLY A 252 -26.27 18.26 -3.37
N ALA A 253 -25.95 17.78 -2.16
CA ALA A 253 -25.48 16.41 -1.96
C ALA A 253 -26.47 15.39 -2.58
N PRO A 254 -25.99 14.43 -3.39
CA PRO A 254 -26.88 13.52 -4.09
C PRO A 254 -27.63 12.64 -3.09
N ILE A 255 -28.94 12.56 -3.29
CA ILE A 255 -29.84 11.75 -2.48
C ILE A 255 -29.83 10.31 -3.01
N VAL A 256 -29.76 9.36 -2.08
CA VAL A 256 -29.75 7.92 -2.33
C VAL A 256 -30.96 7.29 -1.66
N ASP A 257 -31.55 6.31 -2.35
CA ASP A 257 -32.61 5.49 -1.80
C ASP A 257 -31.98 4.37 -0.96
N CYS A 258 -32.36 4.31 0.31
CA CYS A 258 -31.91 3.32 1.28
C CYS A 258 -33.10 2.42 1.67
N LEU A 259 -32.87 1.12 1.77
CA LEU A 259 -33.79 0.16 2.37
C LEU A 259 -33.27 -0.16 3.77
N VAL A 260 -34.07 0.14 4.78
CA VAL A 260 -33.74 -0.16 6.17
C VAL A 260 -34.58 -1.34 6.63
N SER A 261 -33.93 -2.45 6.98
CA SER A 261 -34.55 -3.67 7.50
C SER A 261 -33.95 -3.96 8.88
N GLY A 262 -34.69 -3.61 9.93
CA GLY A 262 -34.16 -3.69 11.30
C GLY A 262 -32.86 -2.89 11.45
N ALA A 263 -31.77 -3.58 11.82
CA ALA A 263 -30.46 -2.97 12.00
C ALA A 263 -29.73 -2.72 10.67
N ASP A 264 -30.10 -3.44 9.61
CA ASP A 264 -29.37 -3.43 8.36
C ASP A 264 -29.85 -2.33 7.42
N VAL A 265 -28.92 -1.79 6.64
CA VAL A 265 -29.18 -0.73 5.67
C VAL A 265 -28.59 -1.16 4.34
N SER A 266 -29.41 -1.14 3.30
CA SER A 266 -29.00 -1.42 1.93
C SER A 266 -29.18 -0.17 1.07
N LEU A 267 -28.27 0.05 0.12
CA LEU A 267 -28.37 1.11 -0.88
C LEU A 267 -28.91 0.56 -2.18
N LEU A 268 -29.75 1.33 -2.85
CA LEU A 268 -30.09 1.06 -4.23
C LEU A 268 -28.95 1.55 -5.13
N ASP A 269 -28.29 0.62 -5.81
CA ASP A 269 -27.39 0.98 -6.89
C ASP A 269 -28.21 1.38 -8.12
N LYS A 270 -28.03 2.62 -8.57
CA LYS A 270 -28.77 3.18 -9.70
C LYS A 270 -28.38 2.54 -11.03
N PHE A 271 -27.21 1.88 -11.09
CA PHE A 271 -26.70 1.27 -12.32
C PHE A 271 -27.15 -0.18 -12.47
N SER A 272 -26.99 -1.01 -11.43
CA SER A 272 -27.44 -2.42 -11.44
C SER A 272 -28.92 -2.59 -11.13
N GLY A 273 -29.55 -1.63 -10.45
CA GLY A 273 -30.91 -1.76 -9.91
C GLY A 273 -31.00 -2.69 -8.70
N GLU A 274 -29.87 -3.17 -8.18
CA GLU A 274 -29.79 -4.10 -7.06
C GLU A 274 -29.65 -3.38 -5.71
N TRP A 275 -30.17 -3.99 -4.64
CA TRP A 275 -30.00 -3.52 -3.27
C TRP A 275 -28.70 -4.08 -2.68
N ILE A 276 -27.68 -3.24 -2.58
CA ILE A 276 -26.38 -3.59 -2.00
C ILE A 276 -26.42 -3.35 -0.50
N ARG A 277 -26.18 -4.40 0.30
CA ARG A 277 -26.05 -4.29 1.75
C ARG A 277 -24.81 -3.47 2.07
N LEU A 278 -24.95 -2.42 2.88
CA LEU A 278 -23.80 -1.70 3.42
C LEU A 278 -23.27 -2.48 4.62
N ASP A 279 -22.03 -2.96 4.58
CA ASP A 279 -21.34 -3.47 5.75
C ASP A 279 -20.16 -2.58 6.15
N GLU A 280 -19.88 -2.50 7.46
CA GLU A 280 -18.77 -1.67 7.96
C GLU A 280 -17.40 -2.24 7.54
N ASN A 281 -17.38 -3.55 7.26
CA ASN A 281 -16.23 -4.29 6.77
C ASN A 281 -15.90 -3.96 5.30
N ASP A 282 -16.81 -3.34 4.55
CA ASP A 282 -16.58 -2.96 3.15
C ASP A 282 -15.58 -1.81 3.03
N ALA A 283 -15.44 -0.99 4.09
CA ALA A 283 -14.39 0.03 4.22
C ALA A 283 -13.13 -0.52 4.91
N ALA A 284 -12.84 -1.82 4.75
CA ALA A 284 -11.56 -2.39 5.13
C ALA A 284 -10.46 -1.97 4.13
N PRO A 285 -9.22 -1.77 4.60
CA PRO A 285 -8.12 -1.44 3.69
C PRO A 285 -7.92 -2.55 2.66
N SER A 286 -7.61 -2.15 1.42
CA SER A 286 -7.38 -3.05 0.30
C SER A 286 -6.31 -4.07 0.67
N LYS A 287 -6.67 -5.35 0.56
CA LYS A 287 -5.71 -6.45 0.71
C LYS A 287 -4.83 -6.53 -0.54
N ILE A 288 -3.63 -7.09 -0.41
CA ILE A 288 -2.70 -7.24 -1.56
C ILE A 288 -3.38 -7.96 -2.74
N GLY A 289 -4.20 -8.98 -2.46
CA GLY A 289 -4.96 -9.72 -3.48
C GLY A 289 -6.05 -8.93 -4.20
N GLN A 290 -6.46 -7.77 -3.70
CA GLN A 290 -7.51 -6.93 -4.29
C GLN A 290 -6.95 -5.80 -5.17
N THR A 291 -5.63 -5.61 -5.20
CA THR A 291 -4.98 -4.58 -6.00
C THR A 291 -5.09 -4.89 -7.49
N TRP A 292 -5.11 -3.85 -8.32
CA TRP A 292 -5.32 -3.99 -9.77
C TRP A 292 -4.33 -4.94 -10.47
N PRO A 293 -3.02 -5.02 -10.10
CA PRO A 293 -2.10 -5.93 -10.79
C PRO A 293 -2.41 -7.38 -10.50
N VAL A 294 -2.80 -7.69 -9.25
CA VAL A 294 -3.15 -9.05 -8.87
C VAL A 294 -4.46 -9.46 -9.53
N ARG A 295 -5.46 -8.56 -9.58
CA ARG A 295 -6.72 -8.80 -10.31
C ARG A 295 -6.49 -8.98 -11.80
N LEU A 296 -5.57 -8.22 -12.40
CA LEU A 296 -5.23 -8.35 -13.81
C LEU A 296 -4.53 -9.68 -14.09
N VAL A 297 -3.56 -10.07 -13.26
CA VAL A 297 -2.89 -11.37 -13.38
C VAL A 297 -3.91 -12.50 -13.18
N GLN A 298 -4.79 -12.39 -12.19
CA GLN A 298 -5.85 -13.37 -11.96
C GLN A 298 -6.82 -13.44 -13.15
N ALA A 299 -7.24 -12.31 -13.72
CA ALA A 299 -8.10 -12.29 -14.90
C ALA A 299 -7.42 -12.89 -16.13
N VAL A 300 -6.13 -12.61 -16.33
CA VAL A 300 -5.33 -13.18 -17.42
C VAL A 300 -5.15 -14.69 -17.21
N VAL A 301 -4.78 -15.12 -16.01
CA VAL A 301 -4.65 -16.55 -15.65
C VAL A 301 -5.98 -17.25 -15.88
N ASN A 302 -7.09 -16.73 -15.36
CA ASN A 302 -8.43 -17.29 -15.53
C ASN A 302 -8.82 -17.41 -17.01
N ARG A 303 -8.46 -16.41 -17.83
CA ARG A 303 -8.68 -16.43 -19.28
C ARG A 303 -7.86 -17.52 -19.98
N PHE A 304 -6.66 -17.83 -19.51
CA PHE A 304 -5.78 -18.86 -20.08
C PHE A 304 -6.03 -20.26 -19.53
N THR A 305 -6.49 -20.40 -18.28
CA THR A 305 -6.76 -21.70 -17.64
C THR A 305 -8.15 -22.25 -17.96
N GLY A 306 -8.90 -21.62 -18.88
CA GLY A 306 -10.22 -22.09 -19.30
C GLY A 306 -11.27 -22.07 -18.19
N GLY A 307 -11.03 -21.31 -17.11
CA GLY A 307 -11.97 -21.12 -16.02
C GLY A 307 -13.06 -20.13 -16.39
N HIS A 308 -13.85 -20.44 -17.42
CA HIS A 308 -15.25 -20.02 -17.44
C HIS A 308 -15.97 -20.97 -16.48
N GLU A 309 -15.80 -20.75 -15.17
CA GLU A 309 -16.89 -21.12 -14.27
C GLU A 309 -17.98 -20.10 -14.57
N ASP A 310 -18.97 -20.56 -15.31
CA ASP A 310 -20.21 -19.84 -15.54
C ASP A 310 -20.92 -19.67 -14.20
N VAL A 311 -20.51 -18.63 -13.46
CA VAL A 311 -21.21 -18.13 -12.27
C VAL A 311 -22.65 -17.66 -12.62
N LEU A 312 -23.00 -17.64 -13.90
CA LEU A 312 -24.36 -17.37 -14.39
C LEU A 312 -25.16 -18.64 -14.73
N GLY A 313 -24.51 -19.80 -14.94
CA GLY A 313 -25.21 -21.05 -15.30
C GLY A 313 -25.70 -21.85 -14.10
N GLU A 314 -24.93 -21.86 -13.00
CA GLU A 314 -25.28 -22.61 -11.79
C GLU A 314 -26.51 -22.02 -11.06
N VAL A 315 -26.88 -20.77 -11.34
CA VAL A 315 -28.08 -20.12 -10.76
C VAL A 315 -29.34 -20.46 -11.56
N GLU A 316 -29.23 -20.69 -12.87
CA GLU A 316 -30.38 -21.02 -13.73
C GLU A 316 -30.82 -22.49 -13.55
N ASP A 317 -29.87 -23.42 -13.43
CA ASP A 317 -30.18 -24.84 -13.16
C ASP A 317 -30.79 -25.05 -11.76
N ASP A 318 -30.28 -24.31 -10.75
CA ASP A 318 -30.82 -24.32 -9.38
C ASP A 318 -32.22 -23.71 -9.28
N LEU A 319 -32.57 -22.78 -10.18
CA LEU A 319 -33.88 -22.16 -10.27
C LEU A 319 -34.87 -23.08 -10.99
N GLU A 320 -34.47 -23.78 -12.05
CA GLU A 320 -35.32 -24.75 -12.73
C GLU A 320 -35.63 -25.96 -11.83
N GLU A 321 -34.64 -26.50 -11.09
CA GLU A 321 -34.85 -27.60 -10.14
C GLU A 321 -35.80 -27.17 -9.00
N LYS A 322 -35.63 -25.96 -8.45
CA LYS A 322 -36.52 -25.44 -7.40
C LYS A 322 -37.92 -25.13 -7.91
N VAL A 323 -38.09 -24.72 -9.17
CA VAL A 323 -39.40 -24.49 -9.80
C VAL A 323 -40.12 -25.81 -10.11
N GLU A 324 -39.42 -26.86 -10.52
CA GLU A 324 -40.01 -28.19 -10.72
C GLU A 324 -40.47 -28.83 -9.40
N VAL A 325 -39.65 -28.76 -8.35
CA VAL A 325 -40.01 -29.27 -7.00
C VAL A 325 -41.22 -28.53 -6.41
N VAL A 326 -41.38 -27.23 -6.72
CA VAL A 326 -42.56 -26.45 -6.31
C VAL A 326 -43.79 -26.81 -7.16
N LYS A 327 -43.64 -27.02 -8.48
CA LYS A 327 -44.76 -27.48 -9.35
C LYS A 327 -45.26 -28.87 -8.96
N GLU A 328 -44.38 -29.80 -8.59
CA GLU A 328 -44.76 -31.15 -8.15
C GLU A 328 -45.50 -31.13 -6.80
N LYS A 329 -45.06 -30.29 -5.85
CA LYS A 329 -45.77 -30.07 -4.58
C LYS A 329 -47.15 -29.43 -4.75
N VAL A 330 -47.33 -28.55 -5.74
CA VAL A 330 -48.63 -27.92 -6.04
C VAL A 330 -49.56 -28.88 -6.79
N ALA A 331 -49.04 -29.77 -7.63
CA ALA A 331 -49.81 -30.80 -8.33
C ALA A 331 -50.25 -31.96 -7.41
N GLY A 332 -49.42 -32.36 -6.44
CA GLY A 332 -49.73 -33.42 -5.47
C GLY A 332 -50.80 -33.08 -4.44
N GLY A 333 -51.17 -31.80 -4.29
CA GLY A 333 -52.16 -31.33 -3.31
C GLY A 333 -53.64 -31.46 -3.73
N LYS A 334 -53.93 -31.92 -4.96
CA LYS A 334 -55.30 -32.04 -5.50
C LYS A 334 -55.61 -33.47 -5.98
N SER A 335 -55.52 -34.46 -5.10
CA SER A 335 -56.24 -35.73 -5.32
C SER A 335 -56.55 -36.40 -3.98
N GLY A 336 -57.81 -36.34 -3.54
CA GLY A 336 -58.20 -37.05 -2.33
C GLY A 336 -59.51 -36.65 -1.65
N LYS A 337 -60.58 -36.27 -2.37
CA LYS A 337 -61.94 -36.40 -1.81
C LYS A 337 -63.07 -36.28 -2.84
N VAL A 338 -63.36 -37.37 -3.56
CA VAL A 338 -64.68 -37.57 -4.22
C VAL A 338 -65.03 -39.07 -4.21
N GLY A 339 -66.22 -39.41 -3.73
CA GLY A 339 -66.85 -40.74 -3.94
C GLY A 339 -67.49 -41.30 -2.67
N LYS A 340 -68.72 -40.87 -2.34
CA LYS A 340 -69.99 -41.61 -2.57
C LYS A 340 -70.28 -42.71 -1.53
N GLY A 341 -71.37 -42.51 -0.79
CA GLY A 341 -71.93 -43.49 0.14
C GLY A 341 -72.78 -44.57 -0.51
N LYS A 342 -73.23 -45.50 0.33
CA LYS A 342 -74.42 -46.38 0.23
C LYS A 342 -74.46 -47.19 1.55
N LYS A 343 -75.51 -47.03 2.36
CA LYS A 343 -76.80 -47.77 2.39
C LYS A 343 -76.74 -49.13 3.10
N ASN A 344 -77.67 -49.25 4.06
CA ASN A 344 -78.34 -50.45 4.58
C ASN A 344 -77.48 -51.34 5.50
N LYS A 345 -78.00 -51.88 6.60
CA LYS A 345 -79.36 -52.31 6.92
C LYS A 345 -79.54 -52.35 8.43
#